data_AF-A0A357R3C5-F1
#
_entry.id   AF-A0A357R3C5-F1
#
_cell.length_a   1.000
_cell.length_b   1.000
_cell.length_c   1.000
_cell.angle_alpha   90.00
_cell.angle_beta   90.00
_cell.angle_gamma   90.00
#
_symmetry.space_group_name_H-M   'P 1'
#
loop_
_entity.id
_entity.type
_entity.pdbx_description
1 polymer ?
#
loop_
_entity_poly.entity_id
_entity_poly.type
_entity_poly.pdbx_seq_one_letter_code
_entity_poly.pdbx_strand_id
1 'polypeptide(L)'
;PMVYPSHYWTGSFGYKVPDREPYGVVRQSSKDHLVRMEAVDSKIILRPWLQDFTASWVKGYIRYGVEEIHAQLRALEDLGIKEYLVWNAGNKYTEEAFRTWKSN
;
A
#
# COMPACT_ATOMS: atom_id res chain seq x y z
N PRO A 1 -9.39 0.55 4.03
CA PRO A 1 -8.43 0.97 5.09
C PRO A 1 -7.41 1.98 4.53
N MET A 2 -6.74 2.75 5.38
CA MET A 2 -5.64 3.63 4.97
C MET A 2 -4.31 2.91 5.15
N VAL A 3 -3.62 2.59 4.07
CA VAL A 3 -2.44 1.73 4.09
C VAL A 3 -1.24 2.49 3.53
N TYR A 4 -0.69 3.37 4.36
CA TYR A 4 0.50 4.15 4.04
C TYR A 4 1.69 3.56 4.81
N PRO A 5 2.64 2.89 4.14
CA PRO A 5 3.76 2.24 4.82
C PRO A 5 4.53 3.16 5.78
N SER A 6 4.63 4.45 5.46
CA SER A 6 5.23 5.48 6.31
C SER A 6 4.55 5.70 7.67
N HIS A 7 3.28 5.31 7.81
CA HIS A 7 2.48 5.54 9.02
C HIS A 7 2.46 4.33 9.96
N TYR A 8 3.12 3.23 9.58
CA TYR A 8 3.25 2.05 10.42
C TYR A 8 4.46 2.21 11.36
N TRP A 9 4.32 1.72 12.58
CA TRP A 9 5.36 1.82 13.60
C TRP A 9 6.54 0.89 13.30
N THR A 10 7.73 1.23 13.79
CA THR A 10 8.91 0.37 13.70
C THR A 10 8.62 -1.03 14.25
N GLY A 11 8.85 -2.08 13.44
CA GLY A 11 8.56 -3.47 13.80
C GLY A 11 7.18 -3.96 13.37
N SER A 12 6.30 -3.09 12.83
CA SER A 12 5.03 -3.54 12.24
C SER A 12 5.27 -4.61 11.18
N PHE A 13 4.53 -5.71 11.27
CA PHE A 13 4.66 -6.88 10.39
C PHE A 13 6.09 -7.48 10.32
N GLY A 14 6.92 -7.23 11.34
CA GLY A 14 8.31 -7.67 11.38
C GLY A 14 9.29 -6.76 10.64
N TYR A 15 8.83 -5.67 10.03
CA TYR A 15 9.69 -4.75 9.29
C TYR A 15 10.33 -3.71 10.19
N LYS A 16 11.66 -3.61 10.16
CA LYS A 16 12.40 -2.61 10.93
C LYS A 16 12.02 -1.18 10.53
N VAL A 17 11.81 -0.92 9.24
CA VAL A 17 11.31 0.37 8.75
C VAL A 17 10.21 0.06 7.74
N PRO A 18 8.93 0.03 8.15
CA PRO A 18 7.82 -0.32 7.27
C PRO A 18 7.73 0.53 5.99
N ASP A 19 8.15 1.80 6.05
CA ASP A 19 8.22 2.69 4.88
C ASP A 19 9.07 2.12 3.72
N ARG A 20 10.07 1.30 4.05
CA ARG A 20 10.95 0.62 3.08
C ARG A 20 10.35 -0.66 2.48
N GLU A 21 9.19 -1.08 2.96
CA GLU A 21 8.59 -2.38 2.67
C GLU A 21 7.17 -2.22 2.12
N PRO A 22 6.95 -1.41 1.05
CA PRO A 22 5.62 -1.07 0.55
C PRO A 22 4.77 -2.29 0.22
N TYR A 23 5.34 -3.25 -0.51
CA TYR A 23 4.66 -4.50 -0.86
C TYR A 23 4.25 -5.25 0.41
N GLY A 24 5.18 -5.45 1.33
CA GLY A 24 4.98 -6.23 2.55
C GLY A 24 3.88 -5.66 3.44
N VAL A 25 3.93 -4.35 3.70
CA VAL A 25 2.95 -3.66 4.52
C VAL A 25 1.56 -3.70 3.88
N VAL A 26 1.45 -3.39 2.58
CA VAL A 26 0.16 -3.41 1.89
C VAL A 26 -0.42 -4.81 1.83
N ARG A 27 0.39 -5.81 1.51
CA ARG A 27 -0.05 -7.20 1.45
C ARG A 27 -0.55 -7.70 2.80
N GLN A 28 0.21 -7.48 3.87
CA GLN A 28 -0.19 -8.01 5.18
C GLN A 28 -1.44 -7.30 5.71
N SER A 29 -1.51 -5.96 5.60
CA SER A 29 -2.68 -5.18 6.01
C SER A 29 -3.95 -5.58 5.25
N SER A 30 -3.84 -5.73 3.93
CA SER A 30 -4.96 -6.15 3.08
C SER A 30 -5.37 -7.60 3.33
N LYS A 31 -4.41 -8.52 3.50
CA LYS A 31 -4.69 -9.93 3.83
C LYS A 31 -5.43 -10.04 5.16
N ASP A 32 -4.97 -9.34 6.20
CA ASP A 32 -5.64 -9.34 7.50
C ASP A 32 -7.07 -8.80 7.42
N HIS A 33 -7.34 -7.86 6.50
CA HIS A 33 -8.70 -7.37 6.25
C HIS A 33 -9.55 -8.43 5.55
N LEU A 34 -9.03 -9.10 4.51
CA LEU A 34 -9.73 -10.18 3.81
C LEU A 34 -10.11 -11.33 4.76
N VAL A 35 -9.19 -11.75 5.63
CA VAL A 35 -9.47 -12.79 6.64
C VAL A 35 -10.60 -12.38 7.58
N ARG A 36 -10.63 -11.11 8.01
CA ARG A 36 -11.73 -10.60 8.87
C ARG A 36 -13.06 -10.54 8.14
N MET A 37 -13.05 -10.21 6.85
CA MET A 37 -14.26 -10.21 6.01
C MET A 37 -14.81 -11.62 5.83
N GLU A 38 -13.94 -12.59 5.54
CA GLU A 38 -14.31 -14.00 5.38
C GLU A 38 -14.93 -14.57 6.68
N ALA A 39 -14.35 -14.24 7.84
CA ALA A 39 -14.85 -14.68 9.14
C ALA A 39 -16.29 -14.24 9.47
N VAL A 40 -16.82 -13.24 8.76
CA VAL A 40 -18.19 -12.72 8.94
C VAL A 40 -19.04 -12.80 7.67
N ASP A 41 -18.62 -13.57 6.66
CA ASP A 41 -19.27 -13.69 5.34
C ASP A 41 -19.60 -12.33 4.71
N SER A 42 -18.66 -11.39 4.80
CA SER A 42 -18.86 -10.02 4.34
C SER A 42 -18.85 -9.92 2.81
N LYS A 43 -19.84 -9.22 2.25
CA LYS A 43 -19.92 -8.90 0.81
C LYS A 43 -19.37 -7.52 0.45
N ILE A 44 -18.69 -6.84 1.38
CA ILE A 44 -18.14 -5.51 1.12
C ILE A 44 -16.98 -5.60 0.12
N ILE A 45 -16.78 -4.54 -0.65
CA ILE A 45 -15.63 -4.42 -1.55
C ILE A 45 -14.49 -3.72 -0.80
N LEU A 46 -13.33 -4.36 -0.75
CA LEU A 46 -12.13 -3.79 -0.15
C LEU A 46 -11.48 -2.79 -1.12
N ARG A 47 -11.48 -1.50 -0.76
CA ARG A 47 -10.80 -0.42 -1.49
C ARG A 47 -9.84 0.34 -0.56
N PRO A 48 -8.56 -0.07 -0.44
CA PRO A 48 -7.59 0.61 0.41
C PRO A 48 -7.09 1.92 -0.24
N TRP A 49 -6.67 2.85 0.62
CA TRP A 49 -5.90 4.02 0.21
C TRP A 49 -4.39 3.70 0.26
N LEU A 50 -3.67 4.02 -0.81
CA LEU A 50 -2.25 3.79 -1.00
C LEU A 50 -1.43 5.09 -0.95
N GLN A 51 -0.15 4.97 -0.61
CA GLN A 51 0.79 6.09 -0.47
C GLN A 51 1.47 6.40 -1.81
N ASP A 52 1.44 7.68 -2.21
CA ASP A 52 2.22 8.21 -3.35
C ASP A 52 2.96 9.49 -2.94
N PHE A 53 3.62 9.45 -1.77
CA PHE A 53 4.44 10.55 -1.29
C PHE A 53 5.64 10.02 -0.51
N THR A 54 6.70 10.84 -0.46
CA THR A 54 7.89 10.55 0.35
C THR A 54 7.70 11.13 1.75
N ALA A 55 7.71 10.27 2.76
CA ALA A 55 7.55 10.67 4.16
C ALA A 55 8.91 11.02 4.79
N SER A 56 9.46 12.18 4.43
CA SER A 56 10.81 12.59 4.86
C SER A 56 11.01 12.73 6.38
N TRP A 57 9.92 12.72 7.15
CA TRP A 57 9.93 12.72 8.61
C TRP A 57 10.17 11.33 9.22
N VAL A 58 10.04 10.25 8.44
CA VAL A 58 10.29 8.88 8.90
C VAL A 58 11.79 8.62 8.96
N LYS A 59 12.28 8.11 10.09
CA LYS A 59 13.70 7.73 10.22
C LYS A 59 14.00 6.53 9.31
N GLY A 60 14.90 6.72 8.33
CA GLY A 60 15.24 5.70 7.34
C GLY A 60 14.25 5.61 6.18
N TYR A 61 13.51 6.69 5.92
CA TYR A 61 12.59 6.79 4.79
C TYR A 61 13.26 6.45 3.46
N ILE A 62 12.44 6.05 2.50
CA ILE A 62 12.83 5.94 1.09
C ILE A 62 12.10 6.97 0.25
N ARG A 63 12.70 7.32 -0.88
CA ARG A 63 12.01 8.13 -1.88
C ARG A 63 10.97 7.26 -2.57
N TYR A 64 9.72 7.70 -2.54
CA TYR A 64 8.65 7.04 -3.29
C TYR A 64 8.65 7.49 -4.75
N GLY A 65 8.62 6.52 -5.65
CA GLY A 65 8.42 6.68 -7.08
C GLY A 65 7.67 5.49 -7.66
N VAL A 66 7.97 5.18 -8.92
CA VAL A 66 7.26 4.13 -9.68
C VAL A 66 7.36 2.77 -9.00
N GLU A 67 8.55 2.38 -8.54
CA GLU A 67 8.80 1.07 -7.95
C GLU A 67 8.01 0.85 -6.65
N GLU A 68 7.98 1.84 -5.75
CA GLU A 68 7.25 1.75 -4.50
C GLU A 68 5.73 1.73 -4.70
N ILE A 69 5.23 2.44 -5.71
CA ILE A 69 3.80 2.40 -6.05
C ILE A 69 3.45 1.05 -6.67
N HIS A 70 4.24 0.57 -7.63
CA HIS A 70 4.06 -0.75 -8.25
C HIS A 70 4.13 -1.88 -7.21
N ALA A 71 5.00 -1.76 -6.22
CA ALA A 71 5.07 -2.70 -5.10
C ALA A 71 3.74 -2.77 -4.32
N GLN A 72 3.10 -1.63 -4.06
CA GLN A 72 1.77 -1.59 -3.41
C GLN A 72 0.67 -2.15 -4.32
N LEU A 73 0.68 -1.81 -5.62
CA LEU A 73 -0.30 -2.31 -6.59
C LEU A 73 -0.20 -3.83 -6.75
N ARG A 74 1.02 -4.36 -6.85
CA ARG A 74 1.30 -5.79 -6.91
C ARG A 74 0.81 -6.51 -5.66
N ALA A 75 1.02 -5.94 -4.48
CA ALA A 75 0.52 -6.51 -3.23
C ALA A 75 -1.01 -6.67 -3.20
N LEU A 76 -1.76 -5.76 -3.83
CA LEU A 76 -3.21 -5.88 -3.97
C LEU A 76 -3.59 -6.89 -5.05
N GLU A 77 -2.93 -6.85 -6.20
CA GLU A 77 -3.13 -7.77 -7.32
C GLU A 77 -2.93 -9.24 -6.90
N ASP A 78 -1.85 -9.54 -6.17
CA ASP A 78 -1.55 -10.88 -5.66
C ASP A 78 -2.59 -11.40 -4.65
N LEU A 79 -3.43 -10.51 -4.10
CA LEU A 79 -4.56 -10.83 -3.23
C LEU A 79 -5.91 -10.79 -3.95
N GLY A 80 -5.92 -10.54 -5.27
CA GLY A 80 -7.13 -10.41 -6.07
C GLY A 80 -7.93 -9.12 -5.82
N ILE A 81 -7.34 -8.12 -5.15
CA ILE A 81 -7.97 -6.83 -4.88
C ILE A 81 -7.78 -5.91 -6.08
N LYS A 82 -8.89 -5.52 -6.70
CA LYS A 82 -8.90 -4.76 -7.96
C LYS A 82 -9.17 -3.26 -7.80
N GLU A 83 -9.56 -2.83 -6.61
CA GLU A 83 -9.94 -1.45 -6.35
C GLU A 83 -9.03 -0.83 -5.30
N TYR A 84 -8.59 0.39 -5.54
CA TYR A 84 -7.79 1.17 -4.61
C TYR A 84 -7.96 2.66 -4.90
N LEU A 85 -7.56 3.47 -3.93
CA LEU A 85 -7.41 4.91 -4.08
C LEU A 85 -5.97 5.27 -3.74
N VAL A 86 -5.47 6.35 -4.32
CA VAL A 86 -4.10 6.82 -4.08
C VAL A 86 -4.17 8.19 -3.46
N TRP A 87 -3.29 8.45 -2.49
CA TRP A 87 -3.28 9.71 -1.77
C TRP A 87 -1.88 10.34 -1.73
N ASN A 88 -1.87 11.65 -1.94
CA ASN A 88 -0.73 12.53 -1.69
C ASN A 88 -1.26 13.90 -1.23
N ALA A 89 -0.80 14.39 -0.07
CA ALA A 89 -1.24 15.67 0.51
C ALA A 89 -0.99 16.88 -0.41
N GLY A 90 0.06 16.83 -1.23
CA GLY A 90 0.40 17.86 -2.20
C GLY A 90 -0.36 17.75 -3.52
N ASN A 91 -1.27 16.78 -3.67
CA ASN A 91 -2.02 16.49 -4.91
C ASN A 91 -1.13 16.32 -6.16
N LYS A 92 0.14 15.94 -5.96
CA LYS A 92 1.08 15.65 -7.04
C LYS A 92 1.32 14.15 -7.08
N TYR A 93 0.77 13.49 -8.08
CA TYR A 93 0.83 12.05 -8.22
C TYR A 93 1.97 11.63 -9.16
N THR A 94 2.56 10.46 -8.91
CA THR A 94 3.56 9.84 -9.78
C THR A 94 2.85 9.22 -10.98
N GLU A 95 2.44 10.06 -11.92
CA GLU A 95 1.63 9.69 -13.08
C GLU A 95 2.22 8.53 -13.90
N GLU A 96 3.55 8.51 -14.04
CA GLU A 96 4.28 7.44 -14.73
C GLU A 96 3.98 6.06 -14.14
N ALA A 97 3.81 5.96 -12.82
CA ALA A 97 3.51 4.69 -12.16
C ALA A 97 2.19 4.10 -12.69
N PHE A 98 1.17 4.93 -12.90
CA PHE A 98 -0.13 4.47 -13.39
C PHE A 98 -0.15 4.25 -14.91
N ARG A 99 0.65 4.99 -15.66
CA ARG A 99 0.76 4.81 -17.12
C ARG A 99 1.54 3.57 -17.51
N THR A 100 2.50 3.16 -16.69
CA THR A 100 3.39 2.02 -16.95
C THR A 100 2.97 0.75 -16.22
N TRP A 101 2.01 0.84 -15.28
CA TRP A 101 1.49 -0.33 -14.58
C TRP A 101 0.85 -1.30 -15.57
N LYS A 102 1.33 -2.55 -15.54
CA LYS A 102 0.74 -3.66 -16.27
C LYS A 102 0.31 -4.70 -15.25
N SER A 103 -1.01 -4.79 -15.07
CA SER A 103 -1.63 -5.87 -14.33
C SER A 103 -1.37 -7.18 -15.09
N ASN A 104 -1.04 -8.25 -14.35
CA ASN A 104 -0.83 -9.59 -14.90
C ASN A 104 -2.16 -10.29 -15.23
#